data_AF-A0A8J7DWZ6-F1
#
_entry.id   AF-A0A8J7DWZ6-F1
#
_cell.length_a   1.000
_cell.length_b   1.000
_cell.length_c   1.000
_cell.angle_alpha   90.00
_cell.angle_beta   90.00
_cell.angle_gamma   90.00
#
_symmetry.space_group_name_H-M   'P 1'
#
loop_
_entity.id
_entity.type
_entity.pdbx_description
1 polymer ?
#
loop_
_entity_poly.entity_id
_entity_poly.type
_entity_poly.pdbx_seq_one_letter_code
_entity_poly.pdbx_strand_id
1 'polypeptide(L)'
;MVAEDWEAYSAYERLERGRKAKAAKGGYVGYGSPAFGQQSINGKLVDNPQERQVIELIRRHHKSGKSLQQIANWLNEHGYYTKRGQQWKRISVKRVLDRFYGKTPRVSGMSKNRT
;
A
#
# COMPACT_ATOMS: atom_id res chain seq x y z
N MET A 1 35.75 7.64 -20.88
CA MET A 1 35.79 8.63 -19.78
C MET A 1 34.35 8.80 -19.31
N VAL A 2 33.97 8.10 -18.24
CA VAL A 2 32.57 7.90 -17.78
C VAL A 2 32.23 8.98 -16.75
N ALA A 3 31.49 10.00 -17.19
CA ALA A 3 31.09 11.15 -16.36
C ALA A 3 29.56 11.25 -16.19
N GLU A 4 28.83 10.12 -16.21
CA GLU A 4 27.36 10.14 -16.18
C GLU A 4 26.71 9.43 -14.98
N ASP A 5 27.50 8.80 -14.10
CA ASP A 5 26.93 8.05 -12.96
C ASP A 5 26.81 8.86 -11.65
N TRP A 6 27.52 10.00 -11.53
CA TRP A 6 27.63 10.75 -10.28
C TRP A 6 26.45 11.69 -9.98
N GLU A 7 25.84 12.28 -11.01
CA GLU A 7 24.69 13.19 -10.85
C GLU A 7 23.43 12.43 -10.38
N ALA A 8 23.20 11.22 -10.91
CA ALA A 8 22.07 10.36 -10.53
C ALA A 8 22.18 9.84 -9.09
N TYR A 9 23.41 9.54 -8.63
CA TYR A 9 23.67 9.13 -7.25
C TYR A 9 23.27 10.23 -6.25
N SER A 10 23.57 11.49 -6.58
CA SER A 10 23.23 12.65 -5.75
C SER A 10 21.72 12.93 -5.65
N ALA A 11 20.98 12.75 -6.75
CA ALA A 11 19.54 12.92 -6.80
C ALA A 11 18.81 11.83 -5.99
N TYR A 12 19.29 10.59 -6.08
CA TYR A 12 18.78 9.46 -5.32
C TYR A 12 19.01 9.65 -3.81
N GLU A 13 20.21 10.07 -3.40
CA GLU A 13 20.53 10.36 -2.01
C GLU A 13 19.65 11.48 -1.42
N ARG A 14 19.40 12.55 -2.18
CA ARG A 14 18.54 13.66 -1.74
C ARG A 14 17.09 13.21 -1.56
N LEU A 15 16.59 12.39 -2.48
CA LEU A 15 15.24 11.83 -2.41
C LEU A 15 15.09 10.89 -1.19
N GLU A 16 16.11 10.08 -0.93
CA GLU A 16 16.14 9.17 0.21
C GLU A 16 16.26 9.90 1.55
N ARG A 17 17.05 10.98 1.62
CA ARG A 17 17.11 11.87 2.80
C ARG A 17 15.78 12.59 3.04
N GLY A 18 15.15 13.12 1.99
CA GLY A 18 13.83 13.74 2.09
C GLY A 18 12.74 12.78 2.58
N ARG A 19 12.84 11.50 2.21
CA ARG A 19 11.97 10.43 2.70
C ARG A 19 12.23 10.09 4.16
N LYS A 20 13.49 9.86 4.55
CA LYS A 20 13.84 9.60 5.95
C LYS A 20 13.39 10.75 6.86
N ALA A 21 13.53 12.00 6.41
CA ALA A 21 13.03 13.17 7.13
C ALA A 21 11.49 13.21 7.24
N LYS A 22 10.74 12.77 6.22
CA LYS A 22 9.27 12.66 6.28
C LYS A 22 8.83 11.49 7.17
N ALA A 23 9.60 10.40 7.26
CA ALA A 23 9.30 9.24 8.09
C ALA A 23 9.50 9.56 9.57
N ALA A 24 10.61 10.24 9.88
CA ALA A 24 10.92 10.69 11.22
C ALA A 24 9.91 11.71 11.77
N LYS A 25 9.22 12.45 10.91
CA LYS A 25 8.15 13.41 11.27
C LYS A 25 6.74 12.82 11.29
N GLY A 26 6.59 11.50 11.16
CA GLY A 26 5.28 10.82 11.18
C GLY A 26 4.46 10.99 9.89
N GLY A 27 5.09 11.44 8.81
CA GLY A 27 4.47 11.54 7.49
C GLY A 27 4.53 10.22 6.72
N TYR A 28 3.62 10.02 5.77
CA TYR A 28 3.62 8.85 4.89
C TYR A 28 4.90 8.78 4.05
N VAL A 29 5.69 7.71 4.22
CA VAL A 29 6.91 7.42 3.46
C VAL A 29 6.74 6.11 2.72
N GLY A 30 5.75 6.07 1.82
CA GLY A 30 5.62 5.02 0.84
C GLY A 30 5.94 5.54 -0.55
N TYR A 31 6.62 4.73 -1.37
CA TYR A 31 6.63 4.93 -2.82
C TYR A 31 5.21 4.65 -3.34
N GLY A 32 4.51 5.69 -3.79
CA GLY A 32 3.18 5.57 -4.44
C GLY A 32 1.97 5.74 -3.52
N SER A 33 0.77 5.54 -4.08
CA SER A 33 -0.52 5.81 -3.42
C SER A 33 -0.66 5.06 -2.08
N PRO A 34 -1.24 5.67 -1.02
CA PRO A 34 -1.51 5.00 0.25
C PRO A 34 -2.32 3.72 0.06
N ALA A 35 -2.14 2.75 0.98
CA ALA A 35 -2.87 1.50 0.96
C ALA A 35 -4.39 1.74 0.86
N PHE A 36 -5.10 0.79 0.23
CA PHE A 36 -6.56 0.81 0.20
C PHE A 36 -7.08 0.76 1.64
N GLY A 37 -8.02 1.64 1.99
CA GLY A 37 -8.47 1.92 3.36
C GLY A 37 -7.84 3.17 3.97
N GLN A 38 -6.80 3.74 3.34
CA GLN A 38 -6.06 4.89 3.85
C GLN A 38 -5.98 5.98 2.77
N GLN A 39 -5.90 7.23 3.18
CA GLN A 39 -5.69 8.40 2.35
C GLN A 39 -4.59 9.28 2.95
N SER A 40 -3.88 10.03 2.12
CA SER A 40 -2.88 10.98 2.58
C SER A 40 -3.53 12.36 2.59
N ILE A 41 -3.75 12.92 3.77
CA ILE A 41 -4.27 14.28 3.96
C ILE A 41 -3.16 15.07 4.64
N ASN A 42 -2.67 16.13 3.99
CA ASN A 42 -1.60 16.99 4.51
C ASN A 42 -0.33 16.21 4.95
N GLY A 43 0.01 15.16 4.22
CA GLY A 43 1.18 14.32 4.50
C GLY A 43 0.99 13.27 5.60
N LYS A 44 -0.18 13.22 6.24
CA LYS A 44 -0.53 12.20 7.25
C LYS A 44 -1.41 11.11 6.63
N LEU A 45 -1.19 9.87 7.04
CA LEU A 45 -2.11 8.78 6.72
C LEU A 45 -3.36 8.90 7.60
N VAL A 46 -4.52 8.98 6.97
CA VAL A 46 -5.84 8.99 7.61
C VAL A 46 -6.67 7.86 7.03
N ASP A 47 -7.54 7.24 7.80
CA ASP A 47 -8.47 6.25 7.27
C ASP A 47 -9.45 6.87 6.25
N ASN A 48 -9.76 6.13 5.20
CA ASN A 48 -10.86 6.45 4.30
C ASN A 48 -12.08 5.59 4.69
N PRO A 49 -13.14 6.18 5.27
CA PRO A 49 -14.28 5.42 5.78
C PRO A 49 -14.98 4.58 4.70
N GLN A 50 -15.05 5.08 3.45
CA GLN A 50 -15.66 4.33 2.34
C GLN A 50 -14.80 3.10 1.97
N GLU A 51 -13.49 3.28 1.84
CA GLU A 51 -12.59 2.16 1.55
C GLU A 51 -12.52 1.16 2.72
N ARG A 52 -12.67 1.62 3.97
CA ARG A 52 -12.75 0.76 5.16
C ARG A 52 -13.98 -0.15 5.14
N GLN A 53 -15.13 0.33 4.69
CA GLN A 53 -16.32 -0.51 4.52
C GLN A 53 -16.07 -1.65 3.52
N VAL A 54 -15.38 -1.35 2.41
CA VAL A 54 -15.01 -2.34 1.40
C VAL A 54 -14.02 -3.37 1.96
N ILE A 55 -13.09 -2.97 2.83
CA ILE A 55 -12.18 -3.90 3.53
C ILE A 55 -12.97 -4.87 4.42
N GLU A 56 -13.96 -4.38 5.18
CA GLU A 56 -14.79 -5.24 6.02
C GLU A 56 -15.69 -6.18 5.17
N LEU A 57 -16.15 -5.76 3.99
CA LEU A 57 -16.82 -6.65 3.04
C LEU A 57 -15.88 -7.77 2.57
N ILE A 58 -14.68 -7.42 2.10
CA ILE A 58 -13.65 -8.38 1.69
C ILE A 58 -13.37 -9.40 2.80
N ARG A 59 -13.22 -8.93 4.04
CA ARG A 59 -12.99 -9.78 5.21
C ARG A 59 -14.15 -10.73 5.49
N ARG A 60 -15.40 -10.24 5.44
CA ARG A 60 -16.60 -11.05 5.66
C ARG A 60 -16.73 -12.16 4.62
N HIS A 61 -16.54 -11.83 3.34
CA HIS A 61 -16.58 -12.83 2.27
C HIS A 61 -15.45 -13.86 2.39
N HIS A 62 -14.24 -13.43 2.78
CA HIS A 62 -13.13 -14.34 3.03
C HIS A 62 -13.43 -15.29 4.19
N LYS A 63 -13.98 -14.78 5.29
CA LYS A 63 -14.38 -15.60 6.45
C LYS A 63 -15.50 -16.59 6.11
N SER A 64 -16.35 -16.28 5.12
CA SER A 64 -17.38 -17.21 4.64
C SER A 64 -16.83 -18.29 3.70
N GLY A 65 -15.51 -18.41 3.52
CA GLY A 65 -14.88 -19.42 2.67
C GLY A 65 -14.81 -19.09 1.18
N LYS A 66 -15.21 -17.90 0.74
CA LYS A 66 -15.08 -17.51 -0.68
C LYS A 66 -13.61 -17.40 -1.06
N SER A 67 -13.26 -17.95 -2.22
CA SER A 67 -11.94 -17.76 -2.82
C SER A 67 -11.69 -16.28 -3.16
N LEU A 68 -10.42 -15.90 -3.22
CA LEU A 68 -10.01 -14.54 -3.57
C LEU A 68 -10.55 -14.07 -4.93
N GLN A 69 -10.76 -15.00 -5.88
CA GLN A 69 -11.35 -14.68 -7.17
C GLN A 69 -12.85 -14.42 -7.05
N GLN A 70 -13.59 -15.24 -6.29
CA GLN A 70 -15.02 -15.02 -6.03
C GLN A 70 -15.27 -13.69 -5.32
N ILE A 71 -14.39 -13.30 -4.39
CA ILE A 71 -14.47 -11.98 -3.74
C ILE A 71 -14.28 -10.87 -4.76
N ALA A 72 -13.29 -10.98 -5.66
CA ALA A 72 -13.04 -9.98 -6.69
C ALA A 72 -14.22 -9.85 -7.66
N ASN A 73 -14.79 -10.97 -8.10
CA ASN A 73 -15.96 -10.98 -8.98
C ASN A 73 -17.16 -10.31 -8.30
N TRP A 74 -17.46 -10.70 -7.06
CA TRP A 74 -18.56 -10.11 -6.30
C TRP A 74 -18.41 -8.59 -6.15
N LEU A 75 -17.20 -8.09 -5.86
CA LEU A 75 -16.95 -6.66 -5.77
C LEU A 75 -17.22 -5.94 -7.10
N ASN A 76 -16.76 -6.51 -8.22
CA ASN A 76 -16.96 -5.93 -9.55
C ASN A 76 -18.44 -5.94 -9.96
N GLU A 77 -19.16 -7.03 -9.68
CA GLU A 77 -20.60 -7.16 -9.94
C GLU A 77 -21.43 -6.13 -9.17
N HIS A 78 -20.96 -5.73 -7.98
CA HIS A 78 -21.63 -4.74 -7.12
C HIS A 78 -21.09 -3.31 -7.33
N GLY A 79 -20.29 -3.06 -8.38
CA GLY A 79 -19.82 -1.72 -8.73
C GLY A 79 -18.74 -1.14 -7.82
N TYR A 80 -18.06 -1.97 -7.02
CA TYR A 80 -16.92 -1.51 -6.23
C TYR A 80 -15.67 -1.42 -7.10
N TYR A 81 -14.94 -0.31 -6.99
CA TYR A 81 -13.68 -0.09 -7.69
C TYR A 81 -12.52 0.01 -6.73
N THR A 82 -11.33 -0.31 -7.22
CA THR A 82 -10.09 -0.01 -6.51
C THR A 82 -9.86 1.51 -6.46
N LYS A 83 -8.94 1.96 -5.60
CA LYS A 83 -8.56 3.37 -5.45
C LYS A 83 -8.19 4.11 -6.74
N ARG A 84 -7.77 3.40 -7.79
CA ARG A 84 -7.44 3.95 -9.12
C ARG A 84 -8.57 3.78 -10.15
N GLY A 85 -9.79 3.49 -9.70
CA GLY A 85 -10.95 3.25 -10.57
C GLY A 85 -10.90 1.94 -11.37
N GLN A 86 -9.97 1.03 -11.05
CA GLN A 86 -9.82 -0.25 -11.77
C GLN A 86 -10.68 -1.34 -11.13
N GLN A 87 -11.07 -2.33 -11.92
CA GLN A 87 -11.71 -3.55 -11.42
C GLN A 87 -10.82 -4.30 -10.41
N TRP A 88 -11.47 -4.99 -9.48
CA TRP A 88 -10.83 -5.88 -8.54
C TRP A 88 -10.28 -7.11 -9.25
N LYS A 89 -9.02 -7.40 -8.96
CA LYS A 89 -8.34 -8.65 -9.34
C LYS A 89 -8.08 -9.46 -8.08
N ARG A 90 -7.99 -10.79 -8.21
CA ARG A 90 -7.58 -11.72 -7.13
C ARG A 90 -6.41 -11.20 -6.29
N ILE A 91 -5.37 -10.70 -6.96
CA ILE A 91 -4.15 -10.21 -6.29
C ILE A 91 -4.38 -8.94 -5.47
N SER A 92 -5.32 -8.07 -5.88
CA SER A 92 -5.69 -6.87 -5.14
C SER A 92 -6.41 -7.24 -3.84
N VAL A 93 -7.33 -8.20 -3.90
CA VAL A 93 -8.02 -8.75 -2.71
C VAL A 93 -7.00 -9.38 -1.76
N LYS A 94 -6.06 -10.19 -2.28
CA LYS A 94 -4.98 -10.78 -1.47
C LYS A 94 -4.20 -9.72 -0.69
N ARG A 95 -3.76 -8.65 -1.38
CA ARG A 95 -2.97 -7.57 -0.76
C ARG A 95 -3.73 -6.83 0.33
N VAL A 96 -5.04 -6.65 0.18
CA VAL A 96 -5.89 -6.07 1.23
C VAL A 96 -5.93 -6.98 2.45
N LEU A 97 -6.19 -8.27 2.26
CA LEU A 97 -6.24 -9.25 3.36
C LEU A 97 -4.89 -9.45 4.04
N ASP A 98 -3.78 -9.52 3.30
CA ASP A 98 -2.43 -9.65 3.87
C ASP A 98 -2.13 -8.49 4.82
N ARG A 99 -2.41 -7.25 4.40
CA ARG A 99 -2.25 -6.06 5.25
C ARG A 99 -3.19 -6.09 6.45
N PHE A 100 -4.45 -6.50 6.24
CA PHE A 100 -5.45 -6.54 7.30
C PHE A 100 -5.12 -7.57 8.39
N TYR A 101 -4.66 -8.77 8.01
CA TYR A 101 -4.28 -9.82 8.96
C TYR A 101 -2.86 -9.68 9.50
N GLY A 102 -2.15 -8.59 9.17
CA GLY A 102 -0.78 -8.38 9.64
C GLY A 102 0.23 -9.36 9.06
N LYS A 103 -0.04 -10.00 7.90
CA LYS A 103 0.98 -10.73 7.15
C LYS A 103 1.97 -9.72 6.59
N THR A 104 2.99 -9.47 7.41
CA THR A 104 4.21 -8.65 7.29
C THR A 104 4.17 -7.55 6.22
N PRO A 105 4.33 -6.27 6.58
CA PRO A 105 4.66 -5.27 5.58
C PRO A 105 5.96 -5.71 4.90
N ARG A 106 6.05 -5.60 3.58
CA ARG A 106 7.36 -5.55 2.92
C ARG A 106 8.03 -4.27 3.39
N VAL A 107 8.68 -4.35 4.56
CA VAL A 107 9.53 -3.30 5.09
C VAL A 107 10.68 -3.19 4.10
N SER A 108 10.57 -2.26 3.18
CA SER A 108 11.72 -1.75 2.44
C SER A 108 12.57 -0.97 3.42
N GLY A 109 13.60 -1.62 3.96
CA GLY A 109 14.59 -0.99 4.85
C GLY A 109 14.49 -1.45 6.30
N MET A 110 14.95 -2.66 6.59
CA MET A 110 15.49 -2.98 7.91
C MET A 110 16.87 -3.59 7.70
N SER A 111 17.90 -2.77 7.97
CA SER A 111 19.30 -3.19 8.04
C SER A 111 19.41 -4.35 9.04
N LYS A 112 19.94 -5.48 8.58
CA LYS A 112 20.40 -6.57 9.44
C LYS A 112 21.72 -6.13 10.07
N ASN A 113 21.70 -5.58 11.27
CA ASN A 113 22.90 -5.51 12.11
C ASN A 113 22.58 -6.05 13.52
N ARG A 114 22.98 -7.30 13.78
CA ARG A 114 23.26 -7.88 15.11
C ARG A 114 23.90 -9.26 14.87
N THR A 115 25.09 -9.63 15.33
CA THR A 115 26.16 -9.06 16.16
C THR A 115 27.46 -9.56 15.58
#